data_AF-A0A7S0BKE2-F1
#
_entry.id   AF-A0A7S0BKE2-F1
#
_cell.length_a   1.000
_cell.length_b   1.000
_cell.length_c   1.000
_cell.angle_alpha   90.00
_cell.angle_beta   90.00
_cell.angle_gamma   90.00
#
_symmetry.space_group_name_H-M   'P 1'
#
loop_
_entity.id
_entity.type
_entity.pdbx_description
1 polymer ?
#
loop_
_entity_poly.entity_id
_entity_poly.type
_entity_poly.pdbx_seq_one_letter_code
_entity_poly.pdbx_strand_id
1 'polypeptide(L)'
;IQNHFYAIAAEGHAKTSTFARGDLKRAELHAGDVPAGMPLCMVNLMNKLKDSHHLKHGGRMQLGLFLKSCGLTMEESLSFWRDEFQKGSVASDRFDKQYAYSIRHTYGKEGRRKELSCYGCMKIINTTPGPGEHHGCPYKEFSEPRLKQSLSAIGVPAAEVAPIVSLAKENHYQLACGRTFMATNRTDPSESSIVVTNPAEYFNRARMLRREEATTAMDVDP
;
A
#
# COMPACT_ATOMS: atom_id res chain seq x y z
N ILE A 1 -25.58 -26.43 -34.06
CA ILE A 1 -25.47 -25.24 -33.17
C ILE A 1 -24.68 -25.66 -31.92
N GLN A 2 -23.40 -25.97 -32.11
CA GLN A 2 -22.48 -26.36 -31.04
C GLN A 2 -21.09 -26.35 -31.68
N ASN A 3 -20.43 -25.19 -31.74
CA ASN A 3 -18.99 -25.04 -32.05
C ASN A 3 -18.50 -23.56 -32.10
N HIS A 4 -19.13 -22.62 -31.38
CA HIS A 4 -18.65 -21.23 -31.34
C HIS A 4 -18.32 -20.67 -29.94
N PHE A 5 -18.38 -21.49 -28.89
CA PHE A 5 -18.15 -21.03 -27.51
C PHE A 5 -16.73 -21.28 -26.94
N TYR A 6 -15.82 -21.88 -27.72
CA TYR A 6 -14.46 -22.21 -27.24
C TYR A 6 -13.33 -21.30 -27.75
N ALA A 7 -13.63 -20.25 -28.53
CA ALA A 7 -12.61 -19.41 -29.15
C ALA A 7 -12.37 -18.03 -28.49
N ILE A 8 -13.06 -17.68 -27.40
CA ILE A 8 -12.87 -16.37 -26.70
C ILE A 8 -12.14 -16.54 -25.35
N ALA A 9 -11.68 -17.75 -25.01
CA ALA A 9 -10.99 -18.04 -23.75
C ALA A 9 -9.46 -18.19 -23.87
N ALA A 10 -8.87 -17.92 -25.05
CA ALA A 10 -7.46 -18.21 -25.32
C ALA A 10 -6.55 -17.00 -25.60
N GLU A 11 -7.07 -15.76 -25.54
CA GLU A 11 -6.26 -14.54 -25.77
C GLU A 11 -6.05 -13.68 -24.51
N GLY A 12 -6.40 -14.21 -23.33
CA GLY A 12 -6.31 -13.49 -22.04
C GLY A 12 -5.12 -13.85 -21.15
N HIS A 13 -4.17 -14.67 -21.60
CA HIS A 13 -3.07 -15.16 -20.76
C HIS A 13 -1.71 -14.87 -21.40
N ALA A 14 -1.20 -13.67 -21.10
CA ALA A 14 0.22 -13.26 -21.05
C ALA A 14 0.41 -11.79 -21.46
N LYS A 15 -0.32 -10.86 -20.83
CA LYS A 15 0.32 -9.61 -20.46
C LYS A 15 0.82 -9.81 -19.04
N THR A 16 2.00 -10.40 -18.90
CA THR A 16 2.81 -10.15 -17.71
C THR A 16 2.89 -8.64 -17.61
N SER A 17 2.09 -8.06 -16.72
CA SER A 17 2.14 -6.65 -16.44
C SER A 17 3.56 -6.35 -15.98
N THR A 18 4.38 -5.85 -16.90
CA THR A 18 5.65 -5.22 -16.61
C THR A 18 5.35 -3.91 -15.92
N PHE A 19 4.74 -3.99 -14.73
CA PHE A 19 4.68 -2.85 -13.83
C PHE A 19 6.12 -2.41 -13.62
N ALA A 20 6.41 -1.19 -14.04
CA ALA A 20 7.70 -0.56 -13.78
C ALA A 20 8.04 -0.76 -12.30
N ARG A 21 9.27 -1.19 -12.04
CA ARG A 21 9.78 -1.29 -10.67
C ARG A 21 9.52 0.05 -10.01
N GLY A 22 8.84 0.05 -8.86
CA GLY A 22 8.55 1.30 -8.15
C GLY A 22 9.85 2.06 -7.90
N ASP A 23 9.75 3.38 -7.80
CA ASP A 23 10.90 4.29 -7.69
C ASP A 23 10.87 5.12 -6.40
N LEU A 24 10.12 4.68 -5.40
CA LEU A 24 10.00 5.33 -4.10
C LEU A 24 11.39 5.58 -3.51
N LYS A 25 11.66 6.82 -3.12
CA LYS A 25 12.89 7.22 -2.43
C LYS A 25 12.64 7.54 -0.98
N ARG A 26 13.68 7.38 -0.15
CA ARG A 26 13.59 7.74 1.29
C ARG A 26 13.22 9.21 1.50
N ALA A 27 13.64 10.11 0.61
CA ALA A 27 13.30 11.53 0.69
C ALA A 27 11.79 11.78 0.62
N GLU A 28 11.00 10.84 0.11
CA GLU A 28 9.53 10.95 0.09
C GLU A 28 8.89 10.48 1.41
N LEU A 29 9.68 9.90 2.32
CA LEU A 29 9.25 9.31 3.60
C LEU A 29 9.77 10.12 4.80
N HIS A 30 10.11 11.40 4.60
CA HIS A 30 10.68 12.25 5.65
C HIS A 30 9.78 12.23 6.89
N ALA A 31 10.37 11.90 8.04
CA ALA A 31 9.70 11.85 9.33
C ALA A 31 8.38 11.05 9.41
N GLY A 32 8.26 9.98 8.64
CA GLY A 32 7.05 9.15 8.64
C GLY A 32 5.87 9.81 7.91
N ASP A 33 6.14 10.84 7.10
CA ASP A 33 5.15 11.41 6.20
C ASP A 33 4.57 10.34 5.28
N VAL A 34 3.30 10.55 4.90
CA VAL A 34 2.54 9.60 4.08
C VAL A 34 2.54 10.12 2.64
N PRO A 35 3.29 9.48 1.72
CA PRO A 35 3.19 9.81 0.31
C PRO A 35 1.77 9.74 -0.22
N ALA A 36 1.42 10.73 -1.05
CA ALA A 36 0.14 10.78 -1.72
C ALA A 36 -0.13 9.49 -2.51
N GLY A 37 -1.38 9.02 -2.45
CA GLY A 37 -1.87 7.83 -3.15
C GLY A 37 -1.41 6.49 -2.59
N MET A 38 -0.89 6.43 -1.37
CA MET A 38 -0.79 5.15 -0.65
C MET A 38 -2.19 4.55 -0.39
N PRO A 39 -2.34 3.22 -0.46
CA PRO A 39 -3.58 2.58 -0.05
C PRO A 39 -3.79 2.72 1.47
N LEU A 40 -5.05 2.76 1.90
CA LEU A 40 -5.41 3.06 3.29
C LEU A 40 -4.74 2.14 4.33
N CYS A 41 -4.45 0.88 3.98
CA CYS A 41 -3.72 -0.05 4.86
C CYS A 41 -2.29 0.42 5.17
N MET A 42 -1.62 1.05 4.21
CA MET A 42 -0.27 1.58 4.38
C MET A 42 -0.29 2.97 5.01
N VAL A 43 -1.30 3.80 4.68
CA VAL A 43 -1.56 5.08 5.37
C VAL A 43 -1.72 4.86 6.88
N ASN A 44 -2.52 3.89 7.29
CA ASN A 44 -2.70 3.56 8.71
C ASN A 44 -1.38 3.15 9.40
N LEU A 45 -0.53 2.38 8.72
CA LEU A 45 0.76 1.95 9.27
C LEU A 45 1.77 3.11 9.35
N MET A 46 1.82 3.97 8.32
CA MET A 46 2.67 5.16 8.31
C MET A 46 2.25 6.16 9.39
N ASN A 47 0.95 6.45 9.53
CA ASN A 47 0.44 7.30 10.62
C ASN A 47 0.79 6.72 11.99
N LYS A 48 0.56 5.42 12.20
CA LYS A 48 0.91 4.79 13.47
C LYS A 48 2.42 4.87 13.76
N LEU A 49 3.25 4.67 12.74
CA LEU A 49 4.69 4.79 12.85
C LEU A 49 5.10 6.22 13.20
N LYS A 50 4.51 7.23 12.56
CA LYS A 50 4.74 8.65 12.87
C LYS A 50 4.34 9.01 14.30
N ASP A 51 3.21 8.47 14.78
CA ASP A 51 2.68 8.80 16.10
C ASP A 51 3.44 8.15 17.25
N SER A 52 3.90 6.90 17.05
CA SER A 52 4.49 6.09 18.12
C SER A 52 5.97 5.82 17.95
N HIS A 53 6.55 6.22 16.82
CA HIS A 53 7.94 5.96 16.43
C HIS A 53 8.32 4.47 16.51
N HIS A 54 7.32 3.58 16.40
CA HIS A 54 7.52 2.14 16.45
C HIS A 54 6.36 1.39 15.79
N LEU A 55 6.64 0.17 15.32
CA LEU A 55 5.61 -0.78 14.92
C LEU A 55 5.93 -2.17 15.48
N LYS A 56 4.89 -2.90 15.88
CA LYS A 56 4.98 -4.33 16.20
C LYS A 56 5.32 -5.16 14.95
N HIS A 57 5.71 -6.42 15.15
CA HIS A 57 6.26 -7.28 14.10
C HIS A 57 5.38 -7.33 12.84
N GLY A 58 4.07 -7.58 12.98
CA GLY A 58 3.16 -7.62 11.82
C GLY A 58 3.12 -6.32 11.02
N GLY A 59 3.14 -5.17 11.71
CA GLY A 59 3.19 -3.85 11.08
C GLY A 59 4.51 -3.59 10.35
N ARG A 60 5.64 -3.93 10.98
CA ARG A 60 6.97 -3.82 10.33
C ARG A 60 7.06 -4.68 9.08
N MET A 61 6.53 -5.89 9.12
CA MET A 61 6.53 -6.79 7.96
C MET A 61 5.64 -6.26 6.84
N GLN A 62 4.40 -5.87 7.14
CA GLN A 62 3.47 -5.38 6.13
C GLN A 62 3.97 -4.08 5.47
N LEU A 63 4.39 -3.09 6.27
CA LEU A 63 4.90 -1.82 5.75
C LEU A 63 6.27 -1.98 5.08
N GLY A 64 7.21 -2.69 5.72
CA GLY A 64 8.57 -2.84 5.21
C GLY A 64 8.63 -3.56 3.86
N LEU A 65 7.85 -4.63 3.67
CA LEU A 65 7.78 -5.33 2.39
C LEU A 65 7.08 -4.50 1.31
N PHE A 66 6.09 -3.69 1.68
CA PHE A 66 5.45 -2.74 0.78
C PHE A 66 6.44 -1.68 0.29
N LEU A 67 7.14 -0.99 1.20
CA LEU A 67 8.13 0.05 0.85
C LEU A 67 9.21 -0.50 -0.08
N LYS A 68 9.72 -1.70 0.23
CA LYS A 68 10.66 -2.43 -0.62
C LYS A 68 10.10 -2.66 -2.03
N SER A 69 8.90 -3.22 -2.14
CA SER A 69 8.27 -3.47 -3.45
C SER A 69 7.96 -2.19 -4.23
N CYS A 70 7.84 -1.06 -3.53
CA CYS A 70 7.68 0.26 -4.15
C CYS A 70 9.00 0.91 -4.56
N GLY A 71 10.15 0.26 -4.35
CA GLY A 71 11.45 0.72 -4.86
C GLY A 71 12.48 1.13 -3.82
N LEU A 72 12.10 1.18 -2.53
CA LEU A 72 13.02 1.58 -1.48
C LEU A 72 14.19 0.59 -1.39
N THR A 73 15.43 1.09 -1.43
CA THR A 73 16.60 0.21 -1.34
C THR A 73 16.80 -0.31 0.08
N MET A 74 17.66 -1.32 0.25
CA MET A 74 17.97 -1.86 1.58
C MET A 74 18.62 -0.79 2.46
N GLU A 75 19.55 -0.02 1.90
CA GLU A 75 20.28 1.05 2.57
C GLU A 75 19.33 2.18 2.99
N GLU A 76 18.42 2.58 2.10
CA GLU A 76 17.37 3.54 2.39
C GLU A 76 16.41 3.03 3.47
N SER A 77 16.00 1.77 3.38
CA SER A 77 15.13 1.11 4.36
C SER A 77 15.78 1.05 5.74
N LEU A 78 17.03 0.60 5.84
CA LEU A 78 17.79 0.57 7.10
C LEU A 78 17.86 1.95 7.74
N SER A 79 18.12 2.97 6.93
CA SER A 79 18.22 4.35 7.41
C SER A 79 16.85 4.90 7.84
N PHE A 80 15.81 4.67 7.04
CA PHE A 80 14.43 5.06 7.37
C PHE A 80 13.97 4.48 8.72
N TRP A 81 14.09 3.16 8.89
CA TRP A 81 13.66 2.51 10.12
C TRP A 81 14.51 2.91 11.33
N ARG A 82 15.81 3.13 11.13
CA ARG A 82 16.71 3.56 12.22
C ARG A 82 16.33 4.95 12.72
N ASP A 83 16.23 5.91 11.81
CA ASP A 83 15.89 7.29 12.15
C ASP A 83 14.54 7.37 12.86
N GLU A 84 13.54 6.68 12.32
CA GLU A 84 12.19 6.74 12.88
C GLU A 84 12.12 6.08 14.25
N PHE A 85 12.78 4.93 14.47
CA PHE A 85 12.79 4.26 15.77
C PHE A 85 13.65 4.98 16.82
N GLN A 86 14.68 5.71 16.40
CA GLN A 86 15.49 6.52 17.31
C GLN A 86 14.67 7.65 17.96
N LYS A 87 13.70 8.24 17.24
CA LYS A 87 12.75 9.19 17.82
C LYS A 87 11.90 8.59 18.94
N GLY A 88 11.64 7.28 18.86
CA GLY A 88 10.96 6.48 19.88
C GLY A 88 11.89 5.91 20.95
N SER A 89 13.09 6.46 21.11
CA SER A 89 14.09 6.04 22.10
C SER A 89 14.66 4.63 21.88
N VAL A 90 14.65 4.10 20.65
CA VAL A 90 15.41 2.90 20.31
C VAL A 90 16.86 3.29 20.04
N ALA A 91 17.77 2.93 20.95
CA ALA A 91 19.20 3.15 20.78
C ALA A 91 19.75 2.45 19.51
N SER A 92 20.80 3.03 18.91
CA SER A 92 21.37 2.50 17.65
C SER A 92 21.84 1.05 17.78
N ASP A 93 22.49 0.69 18.90
CA ASP A 93 22.98 -0.67 19.12
C ASP A 93 21.82 -1.68 19.23
N ARG A 94 20.72 -1.27 19.88
CA ARG A 94 19.49 -2.06 19.96
C ARG A 94 18.86 -2.20 18.57
N PHE A 95 18.87 -1.15 17.76
CA PHE A 95 18.39 -1.20 16.39
C PHE A 95 19.14 -2.27 15.58
N ASP A 96 20.48 -2.23 15.63
CA ASP A 96 21.35 -3.15 14.90
C ASP A 96 21.14 -4.60 15.31
N LYS A 97 21.01 -4.86 16.61
CA LYS A 97 20.81 -6.21 17.16
C LYS A 97 19.41 -6.77 16.86
N GLN A 98 18.36 -5.95 16.96
CA GLN A 98 16.97 -6.44 16.97
C GLN A 98 16.23 -6.27 15.65
N TYR A 99 16.63 -5.34 14.79
CA TYR A 99 15.83 -4.95 13.61
C TYR A 99 16.62 -5.01 12.30
N ALA A 100 17.88 -4.57 12.29
CA ALA A 100 18.68 -4.51 11.06
C ALA A 100 18.84 -5.89 10.37
N TYR A 101 19.01 -6.96 11.16
CA TYR A 101 19.06 -8.33 10.64
C TYR A 101 17.77 -8.71 9.89
N SER A 102 16.61 -8.42 10.49
CA SER A 102 15.31 -8.73 9.87
C SER A 102 15.10 -7.97 8.56
N ILE A 103 15.55 -6.70 8.49
CA ILE A 103 15.52 -5.92 7.26
C ILE A 103 16.42 -6.53 6.20
N ARG A 104 17.69 -6.84 6.51
CA ARG A 104 18.60 -7.49 5.54
C ARG A 104 18.06 -8.82 5.03
N HIS A 105 17.41 -9.58 5.91
CA HIS A 105 16.75 -10.84 5.55
C HIS A 105 15.59 -10.65 4.55
N THR A 106 14.72 -9.66 4.73
CA THR A 106 13.62 -9.43 3.77
C THR A 106 14.11 -9.02 2.39
N TYR A 107 15.29 -8.40 2.28
CA TYR A 107 15.98 -8.07 1.03
C TYR A 107 16.84 -9.23 0.46
N GLY A 108 16.79 -10.43 1.05
CA GLY A 108 17.51 -11.60 0.55
C GLY A 108 19.03 -11.56 0.74
N LYS A 109 19.54 -10.67 1.61
CA LYS A 109 20.98 -10.57 1.93
C LYS A 109 21.41 -11.50 3.07
N GLU A 110 20.49 -12.23 3.68
CA GLU A 110 20.71 -13.17 4.79
C GLU A 110 19.99 -14.50 4.54
N GLY A 111 20.48 -15.61 5.13
CA GLY A 111 19.81 -16.91 5.11
C GLY A 111 19.70 -17.55 3.71
N ARG A 112 18.53 -18.14 3.37
CA ARG A 112 18.26 -18.80 2.08
C ARG A 112 18.20 -17.85 0.87
N ARG A 113 18.49 -16.55 1.07
CA ARG A 113 18.50 -15.50 0.04
C ARG A 113 17.21 -15.38 -0.78
N LYS A 114 16.07 -15.80 -0.20
CA LYS A 114 14.77 -15.66 -0.86
C LYS A 114 14.25 -14.24 -0.65
N GLU A 115 14.14 -13.51 -1.74
CA GLU A 115 13.59 -12.17 -1.73
C GLU A 115 12.08 -12.22 -1.39
N LEU A 116 11.68 -11.61 -0.26
CA LEU A 116 10.27 -11.54 0.15
C LEU A 116 9.57 -10.38 -0.58
N SER A 117 8.43 -10.67 -1.20
CA SER A 117 7.58 -9.68 -1.86
C SER A 117 6.55 -9.06 -0.91
N CYS A 118 6.01 -7.90 -1.30
CA CYS A 118 4.85 -7.30 -0.63
C CYS A 118 3.70 -8.31 -0.49
N TYR A 119 3.00 -8.24 0.64
CA TYR A 119 1.83 -9.07 0.88
C TYR A 119 0.69 -8.68 -0.06
N GLY A 120 0.12 -9.66 -0.75
CA GLY A 120 -1.14 -9.48 -1.48
C GLY A 120 -2.31 -9.17 -0.52
N CYS A 121 -3.34 -8.52 -1.04
CA CYS A 121 -4.52 -8.10 -0.29
C CYS A 121 -5.16 -9.26 0.47
N MET A 122 -5.27 -10.46 -0.13
CA MET A 122 -5.82 -11.63 0.56
C MET A 122 -5.05 -12.01 1.82
N LYS A 123 -3.71 -11.96 1.78
CA LYS A 123 -2.89 -12.21 2.97
C LYS A 123 -3.14 -11.15 4.04
N ILE A 124 -3.21 -9.89 3.65
CA ILE A 124 -3.45 -8.77 4.57
C ILE A 124 -4.86 -8.86 5.19
N ILE A 125 -5.88 -9.15 4.41
CA ILE A 125 -7.27 -9.35 4.85
C ILE A 125 -7.37 -10.52 5.84
N ASN A 126 -6.64 -11.61 5.58
CA ASN A 126 -6.68 -12.80 6.42
C ASN A 126 -5.73 -12.76 7.63
N THR A 127 -4.95 -11.69 7.79
CA THR A 127 -4.09 -11.50 8.97
C THR A 127 -4.74 -10.52 9.93
N THR A 128 -5.41 -11.05 10.96
CA THR A 128 -6.11 -10.24 11.97
C THR A 128 -5.11 -9.68 12.99
N PRO A 129 -5.08 -8.35 13.21
CA PRO A 129 -4.21 -7.73 14.20
C PRO A 129 -4.64 -8.04 15.64
N GLY A 130 -3.68 -8.36 16.51
CA GLY A 130 -3.90 -8.47 17.94
C GLY A 130 -3.88 -7.11 18.67
N PRO A 131 -4.03 -7.10 20.01
CA PRO A 131 -3.99 -5.88 20.81
C PRO A 131 -2.74 -5.03 20.58
N GLY A 132 -2.93 -3.77 20.20
CA GLY A 132 -1.84 -2.82 19.89
C GLY A 132 -1.09 -3.11 18.60
N GLU A 133 -1.57 -4.04 17.76
CA GLU A 133 -1.11 -4.21 16.40
C GLU A 133 -1.98 -3.41 15.43
N HIS A 134 -1.36 -2.86 14.39
CA HIS A 134 -2.02 -1.95 13.44
C HIS A 134 -1.90 -2.43 11.99
N HIS A 135 -1.47 -3.67 11.78
CA HIS A 135 -1.43 -4.30 10.46
C HIS A 135 -2.82 -4.81 10.06
N GLY A 136 -2.95 -5.40 8.87
CA GLY A 136 -4.22 -5.86 8.33
C GLY A 136 -4.88 -4.86 7.38
N CYS A 137 -6.15 -5.12 7.06
CA CYS A 137 -6.94 -4.36 6.09
C CYS A 137 -7.92 -3.41 6.82
N PRO A 138 -7.79 -2.08 6.70
CA PRO A 138 -8.70 -1.14 7.36
C PRO A 138 -10.16 -1.32 7.02
N TYR A 139 -10.48 -1.74 5.79
CA TYR A 139 -11.87 -2.01 5.37
C TYR A 139 -12.51 -3.20 6.11
N LYS A 140 -11.70 -4.08 6.71
CA LYS A 140 -12.16 -5.19 7.55
C LYS A 140 -12.09 -4.85 9.04
N GLU A 141 -10.98 -4.24 9.47
CA GLU A 141 -10.65 -4.10 10.90
C GLU A 141 -11.20 -2.82 11.54
N PHE A 142 -11.50 -1.78 10.76
CA PHE A 142 -12.00 -0.52 11.34
C PHE A 142 -13.50 -0.58 11.59
N SER A 143 -13.93 0.05 12.69
CA SER A 143 -15.34 0.39 12.86
C SER A 143 -15.78 1.37 11.76
N GLU A 144 -17.07 1.34 11.42
CA GLU A 144 -17.62 2.24 10.41
C GLU A 144 -17.29 3.73 10.66
N PRO A 145 -17.44 4.30 11.87
CA PRO A 145 -17.08 5.69 12.12
C PRO A 145 -15.60 5.99 11.83
N ARG A 146 -14.70 5.08 12.25
CA ARG A 146 -13.26 5.22 12.00
C ARG A 146 -12.94 5.09 10.51
N LEU A 147 -13.60 4.19 9.80
CA LEU A 147 -13.42 4.04 8.35
C LEU A 147 -13.86 5.30 7.61
N LYS A 148 -15.03 5.87 7.92
CA LYS A 148 -15.51 7.13 7.34
C LYS A 148 -14.54 8.28 7.57
N GLN A 149 -14.05 8.44 8.80
CA GLN A 149 -13.07 9.46 9.15
C GLN A 149 -11.77 9.28 8.35
N SER A 150 -11.28 8.04 8.27
CA SER A 150 -10.02 7.74 7.58
C SER A 150 -10.12 7.95 6.07
N LEU A 151 -11.26 7.60 5.45
CA LEU A 151 -11.53 7.86 4.03
C LEU A 151 -11.56 9.36 3.74
N SER A 152 -12.24 10.13 4.59
CA SER A 152 -12.30 11.59 4.44
C SER A 152 -10.90 12.22 4.58
N ALA A 153 -10.10 11.74 5.53
CA ALA A 153 -8.74 12.23 5.77
C ALA A 153 -7.77 12.01 4.59
N ILE A 154 -8.01 10.98 3.77
CA ILE A 154 -7.22 10.73 2.55
C ILE A 154 -7.83 11.38 1.29
N GLY A 155 -8.83 12.24 1.45
CA GLY A 155 -9.40 13.03 0.35
C GLY A 155 -10.49 12.33 -0.46
N VAL A 156 -11.13 11.27 0.07
CA VAL A 156 -12.30 10.68 -0.58
C VAL A 156 -13.47 11.68 -0.57
N PRO A 157 -14.10 11.99 -1.72
CA PRO A 157 -15.28 12.86 -1.78
C PRO A 157 -16.42 12.33 -0.91
N ALA A 158 -17.16 13.23 -0.25
CA ALA A 158 -18.23 12.85 0.68
C ALA A 158 -19.29 11.92 0.05
N ALA A 159 -19.59 12.09 -1.23
CA ALA A 159 -20.53 11.25 -1.98
C ALA A 159 -20.06 9.78 -2.12
N GLU A 160 -18.75 9.54 -2.13
CA GLU A 160 -18.17 8.21 -2.31
C GLU A 160 -17.97 7.45 -0.98
N VAL A 161 -17.98 8.15 0.15
CA VAL A 161 -17.72 7.55 1.47
C VAL A 161 -18.77 6.47 1.82
N ALA A 162 -20.07 6.78 1.70
CA ALA A 162 -21.11 5.84 2.10
C ALA A 162 -21.13 4.56 1.23
N PRO A 163 -21.01 4.65 -0.11
CA PRO A 163 -20.89 3.47 -0.95
C PRO A 163 -19.64 2.60 -0.66
N ILE A 164 -18.48 3.22 -0.41
CA ILE A 164 -17.25 2.49 -0.04
C ILE A 164 -17.45 1.73 1.28
N VAL A 165 -18.08 2.37 2.26
CA VAL A 165 -18.41 1.75 3.56
C VAL A 165 -19.40 0.60 3.39
N SER A 166 -20.38 0.70 2.49
CA SER A 166 -21.31 -0.41 2.20
C SER A 166 -20.58 -1.64 1.69
N LEU A 167 -19.68 -1.47 0.71
CA LEU A 167 -18.85 -2.56 0.19
C LEU A 167 -18.02 -3.20 1.31
N ALA A 168 -17.44 -2.40 2.20
CA ALA A 168 -16.69 -2.92 3.34
C ALA A 168 -17.58 -3.75 4.29
N LYS A 169 -18.80 -3.30 4.60
CA LYS A 169 -19.78 -4.03 5.43
C LYS A 169 -20.21 -5.35 4.81
N GLU A 170 -20.32 -5.40 3.49
CA GLU A 170 -20.64 -6.61 2.72
C GLU A 170 -19.44 -7.55 2.55
N ASN A 171 -18.30 -7.24 3.19
CA ASN A 171 -17.03 -7.96 3.08
C ASN A 171 -16.35 -7.89 1.71
N HIS A 172 -16.78 -6.97 0.85
CA HIS A 172 -16.18 -6.68 -0.46
C HIS A 172 -14.96 -5.74 -0.32
N TYR A 173 -13.99 -6.10 0.53
CA TYR A 173 -12.90 -5.20 0.94
C TYR A 173 -12.01 -4.72 -0.21
N GLN A 174 -11.70 -5.59 -1.18
CA GLN A 174 -10.86 -5.22 -2.33
C GLN A 174 -11.61 -4.27 -3.29
N LEU A 175 -12.93 -4.43 -3.43
CA LEU A 175 -13.77 -3.49 -4.19
C LEU A 175 -13.92 -2.15 -3.46
N ALA A 176 -14.06 -2.15 -2.14
CA ALA A 176 -14.03 -0.92 -1.33
C ALA A 176 -12.70 -0.17 -1.51
N CYS A 177 -11.58 -0.90 -1.49
CA CYS A 177 -10.25 -0.35 -1.76
C CYS A 177 -10.11 0.19 -3.18
N GLY A 178 -10.59 -0.54 -4.19
CA GLY A 178 -10.58 -0.10 -5.59
C GLY A 178 -11.45 1.13 -5.84
N ARG A 179 -12.63 1.19 -5.24
CA ARG A 179 -13.48 2.38 -5.31
C ARG A 179 -12.83 3.60 -4.64
N THR A 180 -12.11 3.38 -3.54
CA THR A 180 -11.29 4.43 -2.90
C THR A 180 -10.16 4.90 -3.81
N PHE A 181 -9.50 3.99 -4.53
CA PHE A 181 -8.50 4.34 -5.54
C PHE A 181 -9.08 5.28 -6.60
N MET A 182 -10.21 4.88 -7.19
CA MET A 182 -10.87 5.65 -8.24
C MET A 182 -11.27 7.04 -7.75
N ALA A 183 -11.89 7.10 -6.58
CA ALA A 183 -12.34 8.35 -5.96
C ALA A 183 -11.20 9.34 -5.64
N THR A 184 -10.02 8.84 -5.29
CA THR A 184 -8.86 9.67 -4.90
C THR A 184 -7.93 10.02 -6.05
N ASN A 185 -7.98 9.28 -7.17
CA ASN A 185 -7.14 9.53 -8.36
C ASN A 185 -7.97 10.00 -9.57
N ARG A 186 -9.23 10.42 -9.37
CA ARG A 186 -10.12 11.00 -10.40
C ARG A 186 -10.18 10.20 -11.70
N THR A 187 -10.18 8.88 -11.59
CA THR A 187 -10.32 7.99 -12.75
C THR A 187 -11.68 8.21 -13.41
N ASP A 188 -11.75 7.99 -14.73
CA ASP A 188 -12.99 8.12 -15.49
C ASP A 188 -14.13 7.30 -14.83
N PRO A 189 -15.30 7.90 -14.55
CA PRO A 189 -16.46 7.18 -14.00
C PRO A 189 -16.92 5.99 -14.85
N SER A 190 -16.54 5.94 -16.13
CA SER A 190 -16.80 4.83 -17.04
C SER A 190 -15.84 3.64 -16.88
N GLU A 191 -14.71 3.81 -16.16
CA GLU A 191 -13.86 2.67 -15.77
C GLU A 191 -14.66 1.74 -14.84
N SER A 192 -14.82 0.48 -15.28
CA SER A 192 -15.44 -0.54 -14.45
C SER A 192 -14.59 -0.81 -13.21
N SER A 193 -15.25 -1.16 -12.11
CA SER A 193 -14.66 -1.37 -10.78
C SER A 193 -13.28 -2.03 -10.82
N ILE A 194 -12.28 -1.38 -10.21
CA ILE A 194 -10.93 -1.94 -10.10
C ILE A 194 -10.89 -2.94 -8.93
N VAL A 195 -10.43 -4.17 -9.18
CA VAL A 195 -10.14 -5.13 -8.11
C VAL A 195 -8.68 -5.02 -7.71
N VAL A 196 -8.40 -4.41 -6.56
CA VAL A 196 -7.04 -4.26 -6.06
C VAL A 196 -6.57 -5.56 -5.42
N THR A 197 -5.45 -6.13 -5.88
CA THR A 197 -4.89 -7.39 -5.35
C THR A 197 -3.58 -7.21 -4.60
N ASN A 198 -2.89 -6.08 -4.78
CA ASN A 198 -1.60 -5.80 -4.16
C ASN A 198 -1.46 -4.30 -3.78
N PRO A 199 -1.06 -3.97 -2.54
CA PRO A 199 -0.85 -2.57 -2.14
C PRO A 199 0.23 -1.83 -2.93
N ALA A 200 1.32 -2.49 -3.33
CA ALA A 200 2.39 -1.88 -4.11
C ALA A 200 1.91 -1.53 -5.54
N GLU A 201 1.10 -2.40 -6.14
CA GLU A 201 0.46 -2.12 -7.44
C GLU A 201 -0.48 -0.91 -7.36
N TYR A 202 -1.30 -0.84 -6.31
CA TYR A 202 -2.14 0.34 -6.03
C TYR A 202 -1.29 1.61 -6.02
N PHE A 203 -0.22 1.63 -5.21
CA PHE A 203 0.59 2.83 -5.04
C PHE A 203 1.33 3.22 -6.32
N ASN A 204 1.91 2.27 -7.03
CA ASN A 204 2.62 2.52 -8.28
C ASN A 204 1.67 3.05 -9.35
N ARG A 205 0.46 2.47 -9.51
CA ARG A 205 -0.55 2.98 -10.44
C ARG A 205 -0.98 4.40 -10.08
N ALA A 206 -1.20 4.68 -8.79
CA ALA A 206 -1.54 6.02 -8.31
C ALA A 206 -0.44 7.05 -8.66
N ARG A 207 0.84 6.68 -8.52
CA ARG A 207 1.97 7.55 -8.89
C ARG A 207 2.05 7.80 -10.39
N MET A 208 1.78 6.77 -11.21
CA MET A 208 1.78 6.92 -12.67
C MET A 208 0.73 7.94 -13.10
N LEU A 209 -0.52 7.79 -12.64
CA LEU A 209 -1.60 8.74 -12.96
C LEU A 209 -1.26 10.18 -12.56
N ARG A 210 -0.71 10.40 -11.36
CA ARG A 210 -0.29 11.74 -10.92
C ARG A 210 0.83 12.34 -11.77
N ARG A 211 1.73 11.52 -12.31
CA ARG A 211 2.79 12.00 -13.21
C ARG A 211 2.22 12.40 -14.56
N GLU A 212 1.30 11.61 -15.08
CA GLU A 212 0.59 11.91 -16.33
C GLU A 212 -0.20 13.22 -16.20
N GLU A 213 -0.95 13.42 -15.11
CA GLU A 213 -1.64 14.68 -14.81
C GLU A 213 -0.68 15.88 -14.71
N ALA A 214 0.50 15.70 -14.10
CA ALA A 214 1.49 16.76 -14.01
C ALA A 214 2.08 17.12 -15.38
N THR A 215 2.34 16.13 -16.25
CA THR A 215 2.83 16.38 -17.60
C THR A 215 1.79 17.08 -18.47
N THR A 216 0.52 16.65 -18.43
CA THR A 216 -0.53 17.27 -19.24
C THR A 216 -0.84 18.69 -18.78
N ALA A 217 -0.72 18.99 -17.49
CA ALA A 217 -0.88 20.36 -16.98
C ALA A 217 0.22 21.31 -17.46
N MET A 218 1.44 20.82 -17.73
CA MET A 218 2.54 21.63 -18.25
C MET A 218 2.40 21.94 -19.75
N ASP A 219 1.70 21.09 -20.50
CA ASP A 219 1.50 21.25 -21.95
C ASP A 219 0.33 22.20 -22.31
N VAL A 220 -0.42 22.69 -21.32
CA VAL A 220 -1.65 23.50 -21.52
C VAL A 220 -1.44 24.99 -21.22
N ASP A 221 -0.22 25.44 -20.89
CA ASP A 221 0.10 26.86 -20.63
C ASP A 221 0.83 27.48 -21.86
N PRO A 222 0.14 28.30 -22.69
CA PRO A 222 0.74 29.00 -23.83
C PRO A 222 1.54 30.27 -23.46
#